data_AF-A6P2A3-F1
#
_entry.id   AF-A6P2A3-F1
#
_cell.length_a   1.000
_cell.length_b   1.000
_cell.length_c   1.000
_cell.angle_alpha   90.00
_cell.angle_beta   90.00
_cell.angle_gamma   90.00
#
_symmetry.space_group_name_H-M   'P 1'
#
loop_
_entity.id
_entity.type
_entity.pdbx_description
1 polymer ?
#
loop_
_entity_poly.entity_id
_entity_poly.type
_entity_poly.pdbx_seq_one_letter_code
_entity_poly.pdbx_strand_id
1 'polypeptide(L)'
;MNRFDKSESIKAGIRKSFLAGDSKFARRKCYGYDIGADGTLRVNTDEANVVRWIFQQYQSGLSLGKIADGLAQQKIPSPTGKAKWNREAIDKLLSNEKYTGRVLLQKTISTGISQINNNGIISRYLYTETHEPIISDDLFFNVQKAKVKRSKSSNNEFAIKIPF
;
A
#
# COMPACT_ATOMS: atom_id res chain seq x y z
N MET A 1 -32.89 -17.09 4.58
CA MET A 1 -31.52 -16.95 4.05
C MET A 1 -30.55 -16.88 5.23
N ASN A 2 -29.66 -17.84 5.42
CA ASN A 2 -28.73 -17.83 6.57
C ASN A 2 -27.60 -16.82 6.33
N ARG A 3 -26.96 -16.33 7.41
CA ARG A 3 -25.87 -15.35 7.39
C ARG A 3 -24.69 -15.79 6.53
N PHE A 4 -24.44 -17.10 6.43
CA PHE A 4 -23.40 -17.69 5.59
C PHE A 4 -23.69 -17.51 4.09
N ASP A 5 -24.91 -17.79 3.63
CA ASP A 5 -25.32 -17.64 2.22
C ASP A 5 -25.22 -16.19 1.75
N LYS A 6 -25.57 -15.24 2.63
CA LYS A 6 -25.44 -13.80 2.36
C LYS A 6 -23.97 -13.38 2.23
N SER A 7 -23.08 -13.92 3.06
CA SER A 7 -21.64 -13.63 3.01
C SER A 7 -21.01 -14.13 1.71
N GLU A 8 -21.31 -15.37 1.32
CA GLU A 8 -20.79 -15.93 0.06
C GLU A 8 -21.35 -15.19 -1.16
N SER A 9 -22.63 -14.80 -1.15
CA SER A 9 -23.22 -13.99 -2.22
C SER A 9 -22.50 -12.64 -2.38
N ILE A 10 -22.17 -11.97 -1.26
CA ILE A 10 -21.41 -10.70 -1.29
C ILE A 10 -20.00 -10.93 -1.85
N LYS A 11 -19.29 -11.99 -1.39
CA LYS A 11 -17.95 -12.32 -1.90
C LYS A 11 -17.97 -12.63 -3.40
N ALA A 12 -18.96 -13.39 -3.87
CA ALA A 12 -19.15 -13.71 -5.27
C ALA A 12 -19.39 -12.43 -6.11
N GLY A 13 -20.23 -11.52 -5.63
CA GLY A 13 -20.45 -10.22 -6.27
C GLY A 13 -19.16 -9.38 -6.38
N ILE A 14 -18.37 -9.34 -5.30
CA ILE A 14 -17.06 -8.65 -5.31
C ILE A 14 -16.11 -9.30 -6.33
N ARG A 15 -15.99 -10.63 -6.34
CA ARG A 15 -15.13 -11.35 -7.32
C ARG A 15 -15.59 -11.13 -8.75
N LYS A 16 -16.90 -11.08 -9.01
CA LYS A 16 -17.45 -10.75 -10.32
C LYS A 16 -17.01 -9.35 -10.77
N SER A 17 -17.00 -8.37 -9.87
CA SER A 17 -16.47 -7.03 -10.18
C SER A 17 -14.97 -7.03 -10.49
N PHE A 18 -14.19 -7.94 -9.89
CA PHE A 18 -12.76 -8.09 -10.19
C PHE A 18 -12.52 -8.62 -11.60
N LEU A 19 -13.34 -9.56 -12.06
CA LEU A 19 -13.26 -10.09 -13.42
C LEU A 19 -13.73 -9.07 -14.47
N ALA A 20 -14.72 -8.24 -14.12
CA ALA A 20 -15.29 -7.25 -15.03
C ALA A 20 -14.43 -5.97 -15.20
N GLY A 21 -13.35 -5.81 -14.44
CA GLY A 21 -12.53 -4.58 -14.48
C GLY A 21 -13.12 -3.38 -13.72
N ASP A 22 -14.35 -3.49 -13.20
CA ASP A 22 -15.12 -2.40 -12.60
C ASP A 22 -15.04 -2.38 -11.05
N SER A 23 -13.91 -2.81 -10.50
CA SER A 23 -13.81 -2.92 -9.05
C SER A 23 -13.72 -1.56 -8.36
N LYS A 24 -14.67 -1.28 -7.45
CA LYS A 24 -14.59 -0.11 -6.54
C LYS A 24 -13.30 -0.06 -5.71
N PHE A 25 -12.66 -1.20 -5.48
CA PHE A 25 -11.40 -1.26 -4.74
C PHE A 25 -10.23 -0.70 -5.56
N ALA A 26 -10.28 -0.81 -6.89
CA ALA A 26 -9.29 -0.20 -7.76
C ALA A 26 -9.36 1.33 -7.71
N ARG A 27 -10.58 1.89 -7.64
CA ARG A 27 -10.84 3.34 -7.55
C ARG A 27 -10.68 3.94 -6.16
N ARG A 28 -10.40 3.13 -5.13
CA ARG A 28 -10.25 3.64 -3.76
C ARG A 28 -9.10 4.65 -3.68
N LYS A 29 -9.41 5.86 -3.22
CA LYS A 29 -8.43 6.94 -2.95
C LYS A 29 -7.30 6.45 -2.04
N CYS A 30 -6.08 6.84 -2.38
CA CYS A 30 -4.93 6.83 -1.48
C CYS A 30 -4.22 8.18 -1.56
N TYR A 31 -3.41 8.49 -0.55
CA TYR A 31 -2.63 9.73 -0.50
C TYR A 31 -1.81 9.90 -1.80
N GLY A 32 -1.65 11.12 -2.29
CA GLY A 32 -1.06 11.41 -3.59
C GLY A 32 -2.05 11.46 -4.74
N TYR A 33 -3.30 11.02 -4.53
CA TYR A 33 -4.33 11.00 -5.57
C TYR A 33 -5.67 11.54 -5.07
N ASP A 34 -6.40 12.19 -5.96
CA ASP A 34 -7.81 12.54 -5.81
C ASP A 34 -8.71 11.67 -6.69
N ILE A 35 -10.00 11.66 -6.37
CA ILE A 35 -11.01 11.00 -7.19
C ILE A 35 -11.50 12.01 -8.22
N GLY A 36 -11.25 11.73 -9.50
CA GLY A 36 -11.77 12.50 -10.62
C GLY A 36 -13.29 12.37 -10.76
N ALA A 37 -13.89 13.23 -11.58
CA ALA A 37 -15.34 13.21 -11.83
C ALA A 37 -15.85 11.88 -12.42
N ASP A 38 -14.97 11.16 -13.13
CA ASP A 38 -15.19 9.83 -13.70
C ASP A 38 -14.94 8.68 -12.71
N GLY A 39 -14.59 8.99 -11.46
CA GLY A 39 -14.24 8.02 -10.43
C GLY A 39 -12.82 7.44 -10.56
N THR A 40 -12.00 7.90 -11.51
CA THR A 40 -10.61 7.48 -11.67
C THR A 40 -9.69 8.20 -10.67
N LEU A 41 -8.51 7.63 -10.42
CA LEU A 41 -7.50 8.29 -9.58
C LEU A 41 -6.75 9.31 -10.43
N ARG A 42 -6.70 10.57 -9.96
CA ARG A 42 -5.93 11.65 -10.59
C ARG A 42 -4.86 12.14 -9.64
N VAL A 43 -3.69 12.46 -10.17
CA VAL A 43 -2.55 12.91 -9.35
C VAL A 43 -2.89 14.21 -8.65
N ASN A 44 -2.77 14.23 -7.32
CA ASN A 44 -2.73 15.46 -6.55
C ASN A 44 -1.26 15.88 -6.47
N THR A 45 -0.88 16.95 -7.19
CA THR A 45 0.54 17.33 -7.34
C THR A 45 1.26 17.55 -6.01
N ASP A 46 0.59 18.18 -5.04
CA ASP A 46 1.18 18.49 -3.73
C ASP A 46 1.44 17.21 -2.93
N GLU A 47 0.42 16.36 -2.78
CA GLU A 47 0.58 15.09 -2.07
C GLU A 47 1.52 14.14 -2.82
N ALA A 48 1.52 14.16 -4.16
CA ALA A 48 2.40 13.35 -4.99
C ALA A 48 3.88 13.72 -4.81
N ASN A 49 4.18 15.00 -4.63
CA ASN A 49 5.54 15.44 -4.30
C ASN A 49 6.00 14.89 -2.95
N VAL A 50 5.11 14.85 -1.95
CA VAL A 50 5.39 14.21 -0.67
C VAL A 50 5.65 12.72 -0.84
N VAL A 51 4.84 12.02 -1.65
CA VAL A 51 5.05 10.60 -1.97
C VAL A 51 6.43 10.39 -2.61
N ARG A 52 6.78 11.15 -3.65
CA ARG A 52 8.10 11.07 -4.31
C ARG A 52 9.24 11.27 -3.32
N TRP A 53 9.12 12.29 -2.46
CA TRP A 53 10.10 12.56 -1.42
C TRP A 53 10.24 11.37 -0.46
N ILE A 54 9.13 10.79 0.02
CA ILE A 54 9.16 9.61 0.92
C ILE A 54 9.90 8.43 0.27
N PHE A 55 9.61 8.13 -0.99
CA PHE A 55 10.28 7.04 -1.72
C PHE A 55 11.79 7.29 -1.86
N GLN A 56 12.18 8.51 -2.25
CA GLN A 56 13.59 8.91 -2.38
C GLN A 56 14.34 8.84 -1.04
N GLN A 57 13.75 9.37 0.03
CA GLN A 57 14.36 9.32 1.37
C GLN A 57 14.53 7.88 1.86
N TYR A 58 13.57 7.00 1.59
CA TYR A 58 13.70 5.61 1.97
C TYR A 58 14.83 4.91 1.19
N GLN A 59 14.87 5.13 -0.12
CA GLN A 59 15.91 4.61 -1.01
C GLN A 59 17.31 5.08 -0.59
N SER A 60 17.46 6.35 -0.18
CA SER A 60 18.74 6.91 0.26
C SER A 60 19.24 6.40 1.60
N GLY A 61 18.45 5.59 2.32
CA GLY A 61 18.89 4.93 3.56
C GLY A 61 18.11 5.31 4.81
N LEU A 62 17.22 6.32 4.76
CA LEU A 62 16.56 6.79 5.96
C LEU A 62 15.60 5.72 6.52
N SER A 63 15.52 5.66 7.84
CA SER A 63 14.54 4.83 8.54
C SER A 63 13.16 5.48 8.50
N LEU A 64 12.11 4.68 8.67
CA LEU A 64 10.73 5.18 8.73
C LEU A 64 10.54 6.27 9.80
N GLY A 65 11.31 6.21 10.90
CA GLY A 65 11.30 7.25 11.93
C GLY A 65 11.86 8.56 11.43
N LYS A 66 13.05 8.54 10.81
CA LYS A 66 13.68 9.76 10.26
C LYS A 66 12.82 10.40 9.16
N ILE A 67 12.16 9.58 8.35
CA ILE A 67 11.20 10.08 7.34
C ILE A 67 10.02 10.78 8.04
N ALA A 68 9.42 10.16 9.06
CA ALA A 68 8.34 10.77 9.83
C ALA A 68 8.75 12.09 10.50
N ASP A 69 9.97 12.16 11.03
CA ASP A 69 10.52 13.38 11.63
C ASP A 69 10.73 14.48 10.57
N GLY A 70 11.27 14.11 9.40
CA GLY A 70 11.44 15.06 8.28
C GLY A 70 10.12 15.61 7.74
N LEU A 71 9.06 14.79 7.68
CA LEU A 71 7.72 15.26 7.32
C LEU A 71 7.15 16.23 8.36
N ALA A 72 7.33 15.92 9.65
CA ALA A 72 6.88 16.78 10.74
C ALA A 72 7.63 18.13 10.77
N GLN A 73 8.94 18.14 10.51
CA GLN A 73 9.75 19.36 10.39
C GLN A 73 9.28 20.25 9.23
N GLN A 74 8.88 19.64 8.12
CA GLN A 74 8.26 20.32 6.97
C GLN A 74 6.80 20.72 7.21
N LYS A 75 6.24 20.43 8.40
CA LYS A 75 4.84 20.67 8.78
C LYS A 75 3.84 19.99 7.85
N ILE A 76 4.20 18.83 7.29
CA ILE A 76 3.32 18.04 6.42
C ILE A 76 2.48 17.09 7.30
N PRO A 77 1.16 17.32 7.44
CA PRO A 77 0.31 16.45 8.24
C PRO A 77 0.12 15.09 7.57
N SER A 78 -0.26 14.08 8.36
CA SER A 78 -0.67 12.77 7.85
C SER A 78 -1.94 12.89 6.99
N PRO A 79 -2.29 11.86 6.20
CA PRO A 79 -3.55 11.84 5.45
C PRO A 79 -4.80 11.89 6.36
N THR A 80 -4.61 11.64 7.65
CA THR A 80 -5.64 11.72 8.70
C THR A 80 -5.58 13.02 9.51
N GLY A 81 -4.79 14.01 9.08
CA GLY A 81 -4.66 15.31 9.72
C GLY A 81 -3.76 15.35 10.96
N LYS A 82 -3.01 14.28 11.27
CA LYS A 82 -2.10 14.27 12.42
C LYS A 82 -0.82 15.02 12.10
N ALA A 83 -0.29 15.78 13.06
CA ALA A 83 0.96 16.53 12.88
C ALA A 83 2.18 15.64 12.58
N LYS A 84 2.15 14.36 12.97
CA LYS A 84 3.22 13.41 12.71
C LYS A 84 2.68 12.13 12.09
N TRP A 85 3.35 11.69 11.02
CA TRP A 85 3.09 10.40 10.38
C TRP A 85 3.56 9.27 11.29
N ASN A 86 2.75 8.21 11.41
CA ASN A 86 3.21 7.00 12.08
C ASN A 86 4.06 6.14 11.12
N ARG A 87 4.96 5.32 11.68
CA ARG A 87 5.85 4.46 10.89
C ARG A 87 5.09 3.48 10.00
N GLU A 88 3.99 2.95 10.49
CA GLU A 88 3.16 1.98 9.78
C GLU A 88 2.50 2.58 8.52
N ALA A 89 2.05 3.83 8.56
CA ALA A 89 1.46 4.51 7.41
C ALA A 89 2.51 4.73 6.31
N ILE A 90 3.71 5.16 6.70
CA ILE A 90 4.84 5.29 5.76
C ILE A 90 5.21 3.92 5.18
N ASP A 91 5.25 2.88 6.02
CA ASP A 91 5.55 1.52 5.56
C ASP A 91 4.53 1.01 4.53
N LYS A 92 3.23 1.16 4.85
CA LYS A 92 2.12 0.81 3.95
C LYS A 92 2.15 1.62 2.66
N LEU A 93 2.49 2.92 2.74
CA LEU A 93 2.65 3.79 1.58
C LEU A 93 3.75 3.26 0.67
N LEU A 94 4.93 2.95 1.20
CA LEU A 94 6.06 2.41 0.44
C LEU A 94 5.75 1.07 -0.22
N SER A 95 4.82 0.28 0.31
CA SER A 95 4.41 -1.02 -0.26
C SER A 95 3.24 -0.94 -1.25
N ASN A 96 2.68 0.26 -1.50
CA ASN A 96 1.47 0.40 -2.30
C ASN A 96 1.80 0.54 -3.79
N GLU A 97 1.47 -0.49 -4.57
CA GLU A 97 1.71 -0.58 -6.01
C GLU A 97 0.86 0.44 -6.80
N LYS A 98 -0.15 1.06 -6.18
CA LYS A 98 -0.89 2.19 -6.80
C LYS A 98 0.03 3.31 -7.23
N TYR A 99 1.14 3.53 -6.54
CA TYR A 99 2.08 4.56 -6.97
C TYR A 99 2.77 4.28 -8.31
N THR A 100 2.67 3.06 -8.84
CA THR A 100 3.17 2.68 -10.17
C THR A 100 2.04 2.52 -11.20
N GLY A 101 0.86 3.09 -10.95
CA GLY A 101 -0.30 3.03 -11.87
C GLY A 101 -1.02 1.68 -11.89
N ARG A 102 -0.69 0.78 -10.95
CA ARG A 102 -1.21 -0.59 -10.88
C ARG A 102 -2.08 -0.80 -9.65
N VAL A 103 -3.03 -1.73 -9.73
CA VAL A 103 -3.84 -2.13 -8.58
C VAL A 103 -3.85 -3.64 -8.47
N LEU A 104 -3.37 -4.17 -7.33
CA LEU A 104 -3.51 -5.58 -7.00
C LEU A 104 -4.70 -5.79 -6.06
N LEU A 105 -5.70 -6.53 -6.54
CA LEU A 105 -6.93 -6.88 -5.83
C LEU A 105 -6.85 -8.29 -5.23
N GLN A 106 -7.75 -8.56 -4.27
CA GLN A 106 -7.82 -9.83 -3.52
C GLN A 106 -6.51 -10.17 -2.77
N LYS A 107 -5.85 -9.16 -2.18
CA LYS A 107 -4.63 -9.34 -1.35
C LYS A 107 -4.87 -10.11 -0.06
N THR A 108 -6.10 -10.08 0.45
CA THR A 108 -6.51 -10.82 1.65
C THR A 108 -7.76 -11.64 1.37
N ILE A 109 -8.00 -12.65 2.19
CA ILE A 109 -9.23 -13.44 2.21
C ILE A 109 -9.82 -13.47 3.62
N SER A 110 -11.14 -13.54 3.69
CA SER A 110 -11.85 -13.73 4.96
C SER A 110 -12.01 -15.21 5.26
N THR A 111 -11.58 -15.64 6.45
CA THR A 111 -11.82 -16.99 6.99
C THR A 111 -13.15 -17.08 7.76
N GLY A 112 -13.96 -16.02 7.74
CA GLY A 112 -15.16 -15.88 8.58
C GLY A 112 -14.86 -15.31 9.97
N ILE A 113 -13.64 -15.54 10.50
CA ILE A 113 -13.20 -15.06 11.82
C ILE A 113 -12.19 -13.91 11.66
N SER A 114 -11.29 -14.02 10.69
CA SER A 114 -10.21 -13.07 10.47
C SER A 114 -9.95 -12.80 8.99
N GLN A 115 -9.15 -11.77 8.71
CA GLN A 115 -8.58 -11.51 7.39
C GLN A 115 -7.16 -12.03 7.38
N ILE A 116 -6.83 -12.88 6.42
CA ILE A 116 -5.47 -13.40 6.22
C ILE A 116 -4.94 -13.00 4.85
N ASN A 117 -3.62 -12.93 4.70
CA ASN A 117 -2.99 -12.67 3.41
C ASN A 117 -3.29 -13.79 2.41
N ASN A 118 -3.58 -13.41 1.17
CA ASN A 118 -3.80 -14.32 0.07
C ASN A 118 -2.46 -14.73 -0.55
N ASN A 119 -1.80 -15.71 0.08
CA ASN A 119 -0.53 -16.28 -0.37
C ASN A 119 -0.74 -17.40 -1.40
N GLY A 120 -1.56 -17.14 -2.42
CA GLY A 120 -1.88 -18.12 -3.48
C GLY A 120 -3.04 -19.06 -3.16
N ILE A 121 -3.82 -18.76 -2.12
CA ILE A 121 -5.01 -19.55 -1.75
C ILE A 121 -6.10 -19.41 -2.81
N ILE A 122 -6.29 -18.20 -3.35
CA ILE A 122 -7.17 -17.92 -4.49
C ILE A 122 -6.51 -16.90 -5.43
N SER A 123 -7.04 -16.78 -6.65
CA SER A 123 -6.54 -15.85 -7.65
C SER A 123 -6.53 -14.40 -7.15
N ARG A 124 -5.44 -13.69 -7.48
CA ARG A 124 -5.33 -12.23 -7.36
C ARG A 124 -5.52 -11.60 -8.73
N TYR A 125 -5.98 -10.35 -8.75
CA TYR A 125 -6.26 -9.63 -9.98
C TYR A 125 -5.38 -8.38 -10.03
N LEU A 126 -4.48 -8.32 -11.01
CA LEU A 126 -3.63 -7.17 -11.24
C LEU A 126 -4.23 -6.34 -12.38
N TYR A 127 -4.60 -5.11 -12.07
CA TYR A 127 -4.95 -4.13 -13.09
C TYR A 127 -3.73 -3.25 -13.37
N THR A 128 -3.38 -3.08 -14.63
CA THR A 128 -2.29 -2.24 -15.11
C THR A 128 -2.83 -0.99 -15.78
N GLU A 129 -2.02 0.07 -15.83
CA GLU A 129 -2.35 1.33 -16.55
C GLU A 129 -3.70 1.93 -16.15
N THR A 130 -4.04 1.80 -14.87
CA THR A 130 -5.35 2.23 -14.33
C THR A 130 -5.44 3.73 -14.07
N HIS A 131 -4.30 4.36 -13.83
CA HIS A 131 -4.15 5.78 -13.54
C HIS A 131 -2.68 6.18 -13.72
N GLU A 132 -2.44 7.48 -13.77
CA GLU A 132 -1.09 8.03 -13.93
C GLU A 132 -0.19 7.64 -12.75
N PRO A 133 1.02 7.09 -13.01
CA PRO A 133 1.95 6.71 -11.96
C PRO A 133 2.63 7.93 -11.32
N ILE A 134 2.76 7.93 -9.99
CA ILE A 134 3.56 8.93 -9.25
C ILE A 134 5.05 8.53 -9.19
N ILE A 135 5.32 7.21 -9.19
CA ILE A 135 6.63 6.59 -8.97
C ILE A 135 6.94 5.64 -10.12
N SER A 136 8.17 5.69 -10.63
CA SER A 136 8.68 4.74 -11.63
C SER A 136 8.77 3.31 -11.08
N ASP A 137 8.64 2.31 -11.94
CA ASP A 137 8.79 0.90 -11.57
C ASP A 137 10.15 0.60 -10.92
N ASP A 138 11.24 1.17 -11.43
CA ASP A 138 12.59 0.95 -10.89
C ASP A 138 12.72 1.43 -9.45
N LEU A 139 12.23 2.65 -9.16
CA LEU A 139 12.22 3.21 -7.81
C LEU A 139 11.40 2.33 -6.86
N PHE A 140 10.19 1.93 -7.27
CA PHE A 140 9.34 1.07 -6.45
C PHE A 140 10.02 -0.27 -6.16
N PHE A 141 10.58 -0.91 -7.18
CA PHE A 141 11.28 -2.18 -7.07
C PHE A 141 12.51 -2.09 -6.15
N ASN A 142 13.31 -1.04 -6.28
CA ASN A 142 14.48 -0.80 -5.42
C ASN A 142 14.06 -0.59 -3.96
N VAL A 143 12.96 0.13 -3.71
CA VAL A 143 12.40 0.28 -2.37
C VAL A 143 11.93 -1.07 -1.82
N GLN A 144 11.23 -1.89 -2.59
CA GLN A 144 10.82 -3.23 -2.11
C GLN A 144 12.02 -4.11 -1.76
N LYS A 145 13.07 -4.11 -2.59
CA LYS A 145 14.34 -4.80 -2.29
C LYS A 145 14.97 -4.31 -1.00
N ALA A 146 15.03 -2.99 -0.80
CA ALA A 146 15.57 -2.38 0.43
C ALA A 146 14.77 -2.80 1.67
N LYS A 147 13.43 -2.84 1.58
CA LYS A 147 12.55 -3.31 2.66
C LYS A 147 12.89 -4.74 3.08
N VAL A 148 12.98 -5.66 2.12
CA VAL A 148 13.32 -7.07 2.37
C VAL A 148 14.71 -7.23 2.98
N LYS A 149 15.70 -6.44 2.51
CA LYS A 149 17.05 -6.47 3.07
C LYS A 149 17.04 -6.04 4.55
N ARG A 150 16.36 -4.93 4.87
CA ARG A 150 16.30 -4.39 6.23
C ARG A 150 15.53 -5.29 7.20
N SER A 151 14.45 -5.96 6.75
CA SER A 151 13.71 -6.91 7.60
C SER A 151 14.52 -8.16 7.92
N LYS A 152 15.39 -8.62 7.00
CA LYS A 152 16.30 -9.73 7.25
C LYS A 152 17.41 -9.35 8.23
N SER A 153 17.97 -8.15 8.10
CA SER A 153 18.98 -7.64 9.05
C SER A 153 18.44 -7.50 10.47
N SER A 154 17.19 -7.04 10.64
CA SER A 154 16.60 -6.95 11.99
C SER A 154 16.43 -8.32 12.63
N ASN A 155 16.03 -9.36 11.88
CA ASN A 155 15.90 -10.71 12.44
C ASN A 155 17.25 -11.35 12.78
N ASN A 156 18.34 -10.98 12.09
CA ASN A 156 19.66 -11.57 12.33
C ASN A 156 20.38 -10.95 13.54
N GLU A 157 20.11 -9.69 13.90
CA GLU A 157 20.69 -9.07 15.11
C GLU A 157 20.08 -9.60 16.42
N PHE A 158 18.80 -10.00 16.42
CA PHE A 158 18.18 -10.62 17.60
C PHE A 158 18.62 -12.07 17.83
N ALA A 159 19.16 -12.75 16.82
CA ALA A 159 19.61 -14.14 16.93
C ALA A 159 21.01 -14.29 17.58
N ILE A 160 21.79 -13.21 17.73
CA ILE A 160 23.20 -13.26 18.19
C ILE A 160 23.36 -12.91 19.68
N LYS A 161 22.28 -12.57 20.40
CA LYS A 161 22.35 -12.29 21.85
C LYS A 161 21.61 -13.34 22.68
N ILE A 162 22.15 -14.57 22.73
CA ILE A 162 22.01 -15.43 23.90
C ILE A 162 23.42 -15.90 24.27
N PRO A 163 24.07 -15.29 25.27
CA PRO A 163 25.19 -15.92 25.93
C PRO A 163 24.62 -17.02 26.85
N PHE A 164 25.08 -18.25 26.67
CA PHE A 164 25.10 -19.23 27.76
C PHE A 164 26.19 -18.85 28.75
#